data_AF-A0A256BPX7-F1
#
_entry.id   AF-A0A256BPX7-F1
#
_cell.length_a   1.000
_cell.length_b   1.000
_cell.length_c   1.000
_cell.angle_alpha   90.00
_cell.angle_beta   90.00
_cell.angle_gamma   90.00
#
_symmetry.space_group_name_H-M   'P 1'
#
loop_
_entity.id
_entity.type
_entity.pdbx_description
1 polymer ?
#
loop_
_entity_poly.entity_id
_entity_poly.type
_entity_poly.pdbx_seq_one_letter_code
_entity_poly.pdbx_strand_id
1 'polypeptide(L)'
;MQPFHYEIKYLYPKEYKLANKAVNYINEKYETKLPESEKAFITLHFVNGLKDSTSFQETIRLSQILSDIVKIVEDESHQILDKNTVNYSRFIVHLRYFLFRQLQQDNPNNKEDENILELYESSARLYSSQRKIVQKIKQYLLEVHEIKFNHAESFYLLIHLIRLLDENINN
;
A
#
# COMPACT_ATOMS: atom_id res chain seq x y z
N MET A 1 -2.64 7.30 17.52
CA MET A 1 -2.09 5.99 17.08
C MET A 1 -1.45 6.21 15.73
N GLN A 2 -0.16 5.92 15.56
CA GLN A 2 0.48 6.09 14.25
C GLN A 2 -0.02 4.99 13.27
N PRO A 3 -0.54 5.34 12.09
CA PRO A 3 -1.16 4.41 11.11
C PRO A 3 -0.29 3.20 10.72
N PHE A 4 1.03 3.38 10.83
CA PHE A 4 2.08 2.46 10.41
C PHE A 4 2.02 1.04 10.99
N HIS A 5 1.62 0.92 12.27
CA HIS A 5 1.81 -0.34 13.02
C HIS A 5 0.93 -1.48 12.49
N TYR A 6 -0.21 -1.15 11.89
CA TYR A 6 -1.16 -2.15 11.43
C TYR A 6 -0.75 -2.76 10.09
N GLU A 7 -0.14 -1.97 9.21
CA GLU A 7 0.21 -2.41 7.85
C GLU A 7 1.41 -3.36 7.89
N ILE A 8 2.35 -3.18 8.82
CA ILE A 8 3.58 -3.97 8.96
C ILE A 8 3.34 -5.48 8.97
N LYS A 9 2.23 -5.96 9.56
CA LYS A 9 1.90 -7.40 9.58
C LYS A 9 1.56 -7.98 8.20
N TYR A 10 1.05 -7.15 7.28
CA TYR A 10 0.82 -7.53 5.89
C TYR A 10 2.04 -7.22 5.01
N LEU A 11 2.86 -6.26 5.43
CA LEU A 11 4.10 -5.92 4.73
C LEU A 11 5.15 -7.02 4.86
N TYR A 12 5.34 -7.52 6.09
CA TYR A 12 6.40 -8.46 6.44
C TYR A 12 5.81 -9.61 7.27
N PRO A 13 4.93 -10.45 6.71
CA PRO A 13 4.18 -11.44 7.48
C PRO A 13 5.08 -12.48 8.15
N LYS A 14 6.25 -12.78 7.56
CA LYS A 14 7.22 -13.72 8.13
C LYS A 14 7.90 -13.11 9.35
N GLU A 15 8.39 -11.89 9.21
CA GLU A 15 9.09 -11.13 10.25
C GLU A 15 8.11 -10.74 11.37
N TYR A 16 6.85 -10.42 11.05
CA TYR A 16 5.80 -10.16 12.02
C TYR A 16 5.40 -11.41 12.81
N LYS A 17 5.38 -12.58 12.16
CA LYS A 17 5.20 -13.85 12.88
C LYS A 17 6.36 -14.14 13.82
N LEU A 18 7.60 -13.78 13.42
CA LEU A 18 8.76 -13.89 14.29
C LEU A 18 8.70 -12.88 15.45
N ALA A 19 8.29 -11.64 15.18
CA ALA A 19 8.13 -10.60 16.19
C ALA A 19 7.06 -10.96 17.23
N ASN A 20 5.97 -11.58 16.81
CA ASN A 20 4.97 -12.15 17.72
C ASN A 20 5.59 -13.17 18.69
N LYS A 21 6.42 -14.10 18.17
CA LYS A 21 7.10 -15.08 19.02
C LYS A 21 8.06 -14.40 20.00
N ALA A 22 8.80 -13.39 19.55
CA ALA A 22 9.73 -12.63 20.40
C ALA A 22 8.99 -11.87 21.52
N VAL A 23 7.89 -11.19 21.21
CA VAL A 23 7.07 -10.49 22.22
C VAL A 23 6.48 -11.46 23.23
N ASN A 24 5.96 -12.61 22.77
CA ASN A 24 5.44 -13.63 23.67
C ASN A 24 6.52 -14.15 24.63
N TYR A 25 7.72 -14.44 24.11
CA TYR A 25 8.85 -14.86 24.93
C TYR A 25 9.26 -13.80 25.97
N ILE A 26 9.29 -12.52 25.61
CA ILE A 26 9.61 -11.42 26.53
C ILE A 26 8.54 -11.30 27.62
N ASN A 27 7.26 -11.32 27.24
CA ASN A 27 6.14 -11.27 28.18
C ASN A 27 6.17 -12.43 29.17
N GLU A 28 6.44 -13.65 28.70
CA GLU A 28 6.56 -14.84 29.56
C GLU A 28 7.79 -14.77 30.49
N LYS A 29 8.95 -14.36 29.96
CA LYS A 29 10.20 -14.35 30.74
C LYS A 29 10.25 -13.26 31.82
N TYR A 30 9.67 -12.11 31.55
CA TYR A 30 9.74 -10.94 32.42
C TYR A 30 8.40 -10.59 33.07
N GLU A 31 7.40 -11.47 32.94
CA GLU A 31 6.05 -11.30 33.51
C GLU A 31 5.43 -9.93 33.16
N THR A 32 5.61 -9.50 31.91
CA THR A 32 5.15 -8.20 31.42
C THR A 32 4.09 -8.36 30.33
N LYS A 33 3.47 -7.26 29.95
CA LYS A 33 2.50 -7.20 28.85
C LYS A 33 2.84 -6.04 27.93
N LEU A 34 3.76 -6.30 27.02
CA LEU A 34 4.11 -5.36 25.97
C LEU A 34 2.89 -5.06 25.08
N PRO A 35 2.71 -3.80 24.66
CA PRO A 35 1.61 -3.41 23.78
C PRO A 35 1.78 -3.99 22.37
N GLU A 36 0.68 -4.15 21.64
CA GLU A 36 0.69 -4.68 20.26
C GLU A 36 1.56 -3.86 19.29
N SER A 37 1.78 -2.58 19.58
CA SER A 37 2.69 -1.71 18.81
C SER A 37 4.13 -2.22 18.80
N GLU A 38 4.58 -2.92 19.85
CA GLU A 38 5.94 -3.48 19.94
C GLU A 38 6.19 -4.55 18.88
N LYS A 39 5.15 -5.28 18.47
CA LYS A 39 5.28 -6.30 17.43
C LYS A 39 5.69 -5.67 16.10
N ALA A 40 5.09 -4.53 15.74
CA ALA A 40 5.46 -3.83 14.51
C ALA A 40 6.88 -3.23 14.61
N PHE A 41 7.27 -2.72 15.78
CA PHE A 41 8.64 -2.23 16.02
C PHE A 41 9.69 -3.34 15.89
N ILE A 42 9.48 -4.47 16.55
CA ILE A 42 10.38 -5.62 16.47
C ILE A 42 10.42 -6.20 15.05
N THR A 43 9.29 -6.21 14.35
CA THR A 43 9.24 -6.62 12.93
C THR A 43 10.16 -5.75 12.09
N LEU A 44 10.11 -4.44 12.27
CA LEU A 44 11.01 -3.51 11.58
C LEU A 44 12.48 -3.77 11.96
N HIS A 45 12.79 -4.01 13.23
CA HIS A 45 14.15 -4.37 13.63
C HIS A 45 14.66 -5.65 12.98
N PHE A 46 13.80 -6.66 12.79
CA PHE A 46 14.19 -7.88 12.06
C PHE A 46 14.42 -7.62 10.57
N VAL A 47 13.56 -6.83 9.93
CA VAL A 47 13.79 -6.41 8.53
C VAL A 47 15.13 -5.66 8.41
N ASN A 48 15.45 -4.80 9.38
CA ASN A 48 16.69 -4.01 9.42
C ASN A 48 17.94 -4.85 9.66
N GLY A 49 17.86 -5.87 10.53
CA GLY A 49 18.99 -6.77 10.77
C GLY A 49 19.35 -7.64 9.56
N LEU A 50 18.48 -7.69 8.55
CA LEU A 50 18.63 -8.52 7.36
C LEU A 50 19.04 -7.72 6.10
N LYS A 51 19.09 -6.37 6.13
CA LYS A 51 19.45 -5.53 4.98
C LYS A 51 20.25 -4.28 5.33
N ASP A 52 21.08 -3.82 4.41
CA ASP A 52 21.85 -2.56 4.51
C ASP A 52 20.94 -1.34 4.79
N SER A 53 21.44 -0.41 5.61
CA SER A 53 20.71 0.73 6.21
C SER A 53 19.93 1.64 5.23
N THR A 54 20.34 1.73 3.96
CA THR A 54 19.63 2.44 2.88
C THR A 54 18.25 1.86 2.60
N SER A 55 18.09 0.54 2.74
CA SER A 55 16.83 -0.15 2.49
C SER A 55 15.72 0.13 3.53
N PHE A 56 16.10 0.60 4.73
CA PHE A 56 15.13 0.91 5.80
C PHE A 56 14.39 2.22 5.58
N GLN A 57 15.09 3.29 5.19
CA GLN A 57 14.46 4.58 4.90
C GLN A 57 13.51 4.47 3.72
N GLU A 58 13.88 3.70 2.69
CA GLU A 58 13.01 3.38 1.55
C GLU A 58 11.79 2.56 1.96
N THR A 59 11.97 1.59 2.86
CA THR A 59 10.88 0.78 3.43
C THR A 59 9.89 1.65 4.20
N ILE A 60 10.38 2.56 5.05
CA ILE A 60 9.51 3.48 5.80
C ILE A 60 8.76 4.38 4.82
N ARG A 61 9.48 5.01 3.88
CA ARG A 61 8.86 5.89 2.89
C ARG A 61 7.77 5.17 2.11
N LEU A 62 8.04 3.94 1.65
CA LEU A 62 7.08 3.12 0.92
C LEU A 62 5.82 2.84 1.73
N SER A 63 5.95 2.48 3.01
CA SER A 63 4.78 2.24 3.86
C SER A 63 4.04 3.52 4.23
N GLN A 64 4.70 4.69 4.27
CA GLN A 64 4.01 5.98 4.46
C GLN A 64 3.13 6.28 3.25
N ILE A 65 3.69 6.15 2.05
CA ILE A 65 2.97 6.34 0.80
C ILE A 65 1.77 5.36 0.71
N LEU A 66 1.96 4.09 1.07
CA LEU A 66 0.87 3.11 1.09
C LEU A 66 -0.28 3.54 2.01
N SER A 67 0.05 3.95 3.24
CA SER A 67 -0.94 4.39 4.23
C SER A 67 -1.69 5.63 3.76
N ASP A 68 -0.99 6.61 3.20
CA ASP A 68 -1.59 7.84 2.67
C ASP A 68 -2.51 7.55 1.48
N ILE A 69 -2.12 6.64 0.58
CA ILE A 69 -2.97 6.22 -0.53
C ILE A 69 -4.22 5.49 -0.02
N VAL A 70 -4.08 4.57 0.94
CA VAL A 70 -5.24 3.89 1.56
C VAL A 70 -6.20 4.92 2.13
N LYS A 71 -5.69 5.94 2.82
CA LYS A 71 -6.50 7.02 3.36
C LYS A 71 -7.21 7.82 2.27
N ILE A 72 -6.52 8.17 1.18
CA ILE A 72 -7.15 8.82 0.01
C ILE A 72 -8.31 7.97 -0.53
N VAL A 73 -8.14 6.65 -0.62
CA VAL A 73 -9.20 5.74 -1.07
C VAL A 73 -10.39 5.77 -0.10
N GLU A 74 -10.15 5.65 1.20
CA GLU A 74 -11.21 5.68 2.22
C GLU A 74 -11.97 7.02 2.23
N ASP A 75 -11.24 8.13 2.20
CA ASP A 75 -11.80 9.48 2.23
C ASP A 75 -12.65 9.78 0.99
N GLU A 76 -12.18 9.41 -0.20
CA GLU A 76 -12.87 9.69 -1.48
C GLU A 76 -13.99 8.69 -1.81
N SER A 77 -13.90 7.45 -1.32
CA SER A 77 -14.96 6.44 -1.48
C SER A 77 -16.03 6.54 -0.39
N HIS A 78 -15.74 7.23 0.71
CA HIS A 78 -16.56 7.25 1.93
C HIS A 78 -16.79 5.85 2.52
N GLN A 79 -15.83 4.95 2.37
CA GLN A 79 -15.86 3.58 2.87
C GLN A 79 -14.64 3.30 3.75
N ILE A 80 -14.84 2.62 4.87
CA ILE A 80 -13.73 2.09 5.68
C ILE A 80 -13.35 0.74 5.08
N LEU A 81 -12.09 0.56 4.70
CA LEU A 81 -11.65 -0.69 4.08
C LEU A 81 -11.43 -1.76 5.16
N ASP A 82 -12.11 -2.90 5.03
CA ASP A 82 -11.85 -4.04 5.92
C ASP A 82 -10.53 -4.69 5.56
N LYS A 83 -9.56 -4.52 6.45
CA LYS A 83 -8.18 -4.98 6.29
C LYS A 83 -8.02 -6.50 6.42
N ASN A 84 -9.08 -7.23 6.74
CA ASN A 84 -9.09 -8.69 6.81
C ASN A 84 -9.56 -9.33 5.50
N THR A 85 -10.05 -8.55 4.54
CA THR A 85 -10.51 -9.08 3.25
C THR A 85 -9.34 -9.47 2.35
N VAL A 86 -9.61 -10.44 1.48
CA VAL A 86 -8.64 -10.85 0.45
C VAL A 86 -8.39 -9.71 -0.55
N ASN A 87 -9.42 -8.91 -0.84
CA ASN A 87 -9.31 -7.80 -1.79
C ASN A 87 -8.43 -6.67 -1.24
N TYR A 88 -8.54 -6.33 0.05
CA TYR A 88 -7.61 -5.40 0.69
C TYR A 88 -6.16 -5.93 0.64
N SER A 89 -5.94 -7.19 1.03
CA SER A 89 -4.61 -7.79 1.01
C SER A 89 -3.97 -7.76 -0.39
N ARG A 90 -4.75 -8.12 -1.43
CA ARG A 90 -4.32 -8.03 -2.83
C ARG A 90 -3.99 -6.59 -3.22
N PHE A 91 -4.86 -5.64 -2.89
CA PHE A 91 -4.65 -4.23 -3.21
C PHE A 91 -3.32 -3.72 -2.63
N ILE A 92 -3.04 -4.00 -1.35
CA ILE A 92 -1.79 -3.58 -0.71
C ILE A 92 -0.55 -4.20 -1.38
N VAL A 93 -0.60 -5.48 -1.74
CA VAL A 93 0.51 -6.15 -2.44
C VAL A 93 0.76 -5.52 -3.81
N HIS A 94 -0.30 -5.30 -4.59
CA HIS A 94 -0.22 -4.70 -5.92
C HIS A 94 0.22 -3.24 -5.89
N LEU A 95 -0.32 -2.44 -4.96
CA LEU A 95 0.07 -1.06 -4.77
C LEU A 95 1.53 -0.94 -4.34
N ARG A 96 2.01 -1.84 -3.46
CA ARG A 96 3.42 -1.86 -3.07
C ARG A 96 4.33 -2.13 -4.26
N TYR A 97 4.00 -3.13 -5.07
CA TYR A 97 4.77 -3.45 -6.26
C TYR A 97 4.75 -2.29 -7.26
N PHE A 98 3.59 -1.64 -7.44
CA PHE A 98 3.46 -0.43 -8.23
C PHE A 98 4.41 0.68 -7.75
N LEU A 99 4.36 1.04 -6.47
CA LEU A 99 5.20 2.09 -5.89
C LEU A 99 6.69 1.75 -5.94
N PHE A 100 7.05 0.49 -5.69
CA PHE A 100 8.43 0.02 -5.78
C PHE A 100 8.99 0.24 -7.19
N ARG A 101 8.23 -0.10 -8.24
CA ARG A 101 8.65 0.17 -9.63
C ARG A 101 8.81 1.66 -9.90
N GLN A 102 7.91 2.50 -9.41
CA GLN A 102 8.01 3.95 -9.61
C GLN A 102 9.21 4.57 -8.88
N LEU A 103 9.50 4.11 -7.66
CA LEU A 103 10.58 4.64 -6.84
C LEU A 103 11.98 4.22 -7.33
N GLN A 104 12.11 3.04 -7.91
CA GLN A 104 13.39 2.54 -8.45
C GLN A 104 13.77 3.19 -9.79
N GLN A 105 12.90 4.02 -10.39
CA GLN A 105 13.08 4.61 -11.73
C GLN A 105 13.36 3.60 -12.86
N ASP A 106 13.12 2.30 -12.61
CA ASP A 106 13.28 1.19 -13.56
C ASP A 106 12.17 1.16 -14.63
N ASN A 107 11.68 2.33 -15.06
CA ASN A 107 10.61 2.42 -16.04
C ASN A 107 11.15 2.86 -17.40
N PRO A 108 11.69 1.93 -18.21
CA PRO A 108 12.24 2.26 -19.53
C PRO A 108 11.17 2.71 -20.54
N ASN A 109 9.87 2.64 -20.20
CA ASN A 109 8.76 2.94 -21.11
C ASN A 109 7.75 3.95 -20.52
N ASN A 110 8.22 5.16 -20.22
CA ASN A 110 7.34 6.33 -19.98
C ASN A 110 6.61 6.83 -21.25
N LYS A 111 6.64 6.08 -22.35
CA LYS A 111 5.89 6.44 -23.56
C LYS A 111 4.41 6.14 -23.34
N GLU A 112 3.58 7.10 -23.70
CA GLU A 112 2.14 6.88 -23.78
C GLU A 112 1.84 5.92 -24.93
N ASP A 113 1.03 4.90 -24.64
CA ASP A 113 0.47 3.98 -25.63
C ASP A 113 -0.98 4.41 -25.88
N GLU A 114 -1.28 4.82 -27.11
CA GLU A 114 -2.61 5.31 -27.50
C GLU A 114 -3.71 4.27 -27.27
N ASN A 115 -3.42 2.98 -27.48
CA ASN A 115 -4.40 1.91 -27.23
C ASN A 115 -4.72 1.80 -25.74
N ILE A 116 -3.70 1.94 -24.89
CA ILE A 116 -3.90 1.90 -23.43
C ILE A 116 -4.63 3.15 -22.94
N LEU A 117 -4.36 4.31 -23.53
CA LEU A 117 -5.11 5.53 -23.24
C LEU A 117 -6.61 5.36 -23.54
N GLU A 118 -6.96 4.77 -24.68
CA GLU A 118 -8.37 4.52 -25.04
C GLU A 118 -9.04 3.54 -24.05
N LEU A 119 -8.36 2.46 -23.67
CA LEU A 119 -8.84 1.51 -22.65
C LEU A 119 -9.03 2.17 -21.28
N TYR A 120 -8.10 3.03 -20.89
CA TYR A 120 -8.20 3.80 -19.66
C TYR A 120 -9.41 4.74 -19.72
N GLU A 121 -9.53 5.58 -20.74
CA GLU A 121 -10.61 6.56 -20.83
C GLU A 121 -12.00 5.91 -20.93
N SER A 122 -12.12 4.81 -21.66
CA SER A 122 -13.38 4.04 -21.74
C SER A 122 -13.77 3.44 -20.39
N SER A 123 -12.83 2.80 -19.69
CA SER A 123 -13.08 2.24 -18.36
C SER A 123 -13.33 3.31 -17.31
N ALA A 124 -12.58 4.42 -17.37
CA ALA A 124 -12.68 5.54 -16.43
C ALA A 124 -14.01 6.30 -16.55
N ARG A 125 -14.69 6.22 -17.71
CA ARG A 125 -16.07 6.71 -17.86
C ARG A 125 -17.08 5.84 -17.12
N LEU A 126 -16.90 4.51 -17.13
CA LEU A 126 -17.78 3.57 -16.44
C LEU A 126 -17.59 3.61 -14.91
N TYR A 127 -16.35 3.80 -14.47
CA TYR A 127 -15.94 3.78 -13.08
C TYR A 127 -15.49 5.17 -12.61
N SER A 128 -16.41 6.14 -12.70
CA SER A 128 -16.10 7.56 -12.49
C SER A 128 -15.65 7.89 -11.06
N SER A 129 -16.18 7.20 -10.04
CA SER A 129 -15.73 7.35 -8.65
C SER A 129 -14.29 6.84 -8.48
N GLN A 130 -13.97 5.66 -9.01
CA GLN A 130 -12.61 5.11 -8.98
C GLN A 130 -11.64 5.97 -9.78
N ARG A 131 -12.06 6.54 -10.92
CA ARG A 131 -11.27 7.51 -11.70
C ARG A 131 -10.86 8.70 -10.84
N LYS A 132 -11.79 9.27 -10.07
CA LYS A 132 -11.52 10.40 -9.17
C LYS A 132 -10.45 10.03 -8.13
N ILE A 133 -10.53 8.82 -7.56
CA ILE A 133 -9.53 8.30 -6.63
C ILE A 133 -8.16 8.16 -7.31
N VAL A 134 -8.10 7.61 -8.52
CA VAL A 134 -6.84 7.52 -9.30
C VAL A 134 -6.24 8.90 -9.52
N GLN A 135 -7.05 9.91 -9.88
CA GLN A 135 -6.58 11.28 -10.08
C GLN A 135 -6.01 11.89 -8.80
N LYS A 136 -6.66 11.65 -7.65
CA LYS A 136 -6.17 12.11 -6.34
C LYS A 136 -4.85 11.44 -5.95
N ILE A 137 -4.74 10.14 -6.14
CA ILE A 137 -3.50 9.39 -5.91
C ILE A 137 -2.38 9.93 -6.83
N LYS A 138 -2.69 10.16 -8.11
CA LYS A 138 -1.75 10.73 -9.09
C LYS A 138 -1.25 12.10 -8.67
N GLN A 139 -2.16 12.97 -8.24
CA GLN A 139 -1.83 14.30 -7.76
C GLN A 139 -0.95 14.24 -6.50
N TYR A 140 -1.33 13.44 -5.50
CA TYR A 140 -0.55 13.25 -4.28
C TYR A 140 0.87 12.73 -4.56
N LEU A 141 0.99 11.69 -5.39
CA LEU A 141 2.29 11.11 -5.73
C LEU A 141 3.19 12.10 -6.49
N LEU A 142 2.62 12.93 -7.36
CA LEU A 142 3.34 13.98 -8.07
C LEU A 142 3.80 15.10 -7.11
N GLU A 143 2.89 15.62 -6.29
CA GLU A 143 3.15 16.80 -5.47
C GLU A 143 4.04 16.51 -4.26
N VAL A 144 3.88 15.34 -3.63
CA VAL A 144 4.58 15.01 -2.37
C VAL A 144 5.85 14.20 -2.61
N HIS A 145 5.87 13.37 -3.67
CA HIS A 145 6.95 12.40 -3.89
C HIS A 145 7.66 12.57 -5.24
N GLU A 146 7.23 13.53 -6.07
CA GLU A 146 7.72 13.76 -7.44
C GLU A 146 7.57 12.54 -8.36
N ILE A 147 6.67 11.62 -8.01
CA ILE A 147 6.41 10.41 -8.78
C ILE A 147 5.38 10.72 -9.86
N LYS A 148 5.81 10.58 -11.11
CA LYS A 148 4.94 10.65 -12.29
C LYS A 148 4.62 9.25 -12.78
N PHE A 149 3.38 9.05 -13.20
CA PHE A 149 2.97 7.82 -13.85
C PHE A 149 1.95 8.09 -14.98
N ASN A 150 2.01 7.27 -16.03
CA ASN A 150 1.32 7.39 -17.30
C ASN A 150 -0.10 6.79 -17.26
N HIS A 151 -0.74 6.70 -18.42
CA HIS A 151 -2.10 6.16 -18.55
C HIS A 151 -2.19 4.65 -18.28
N ALA A 152 -1.16 3.86 -18.61
CA ALA A 152 -1.11 2.44 -18.29
C ALA A 152 -1.10 2.20 -16.78
N GLU A 153 -0.35 3.02 -16.07
CA GLU A 153 -0.26 3.02 -14.61
C GLU A 153 -1.54 3.52 -13.94
N SER A 154 -2.16 4.54 -14.54
CA SER A 154 -3.49 5.02 -14.13
C SER A 154 -4.55 3.92 -14.31
N PHE A 155 -4.49 3.18 -15.42
CA PHE A 155 -5.38 2.06 -15.70
C PHE A 155 -5.15 0.88 -14.75
N TYR A 156 -3.89 0.55 -14.46
CA TYR A 156 -3.53 -0.46 -13.46
C TYR A 156 -4.18 -0.17 -12.11
N LEU A 157 -4.00 1.06 -11.59
CA LEU A 157 -4.61 1.47 -10.33
C LEU A 157 -6.14 1.44 -10.40
N LEU A 158 -6.74 1.89 -11.51
CA LEU A 158 -8.19 1.87 -11.72
C LEU A 158 -8.76 0.46 -11.53
N ILE A 159 -8.18 -0.55 -12.20
CA ILE A 159 -8.63 -1.94 -12.11
C ILE A 159 -8.52 -2.49 -10.68
N HIS A 160 -7.46 -2.13 -9.96
CA HIS A 160 -7.29 -2.55 -8.57
C HIS A 160 -8.27 -1.87 -7.62
N LEU A 161 -8.62 -0.60 -7.85
CA LEU A 161 -9.64 0.12 -7.08
C LEU A 161 -11.05 -0.40 -7.34
N ILE A 162 -11.37 -0.77 -8.60
CA ILE A 162 -12.65 -1.39 -8.93
C ILE A 162 -12.82 -2.66 -8.09
N ARG A 163 -11.84 -3.58 -8.13
CA ARG A 163 -11.90 -4.83 -7.35
C ARG A 163 -11.91 -4.64 -5.84
N LEU A 164 -11.28 -3.57 -5.34
CA LEU A 164 -11.27 -3.24 -3.92
C LEU A 164 -12.65 -2.76 -3.44
N LEU A 165 -13.32 -1.94 -4.25
CA LEU A 165 -14.57 -1.27 -3.88
C LEU A 165 -15.83 -1.99 -4.39
N ASP A 166 -15.69 -3.01 -5.23
CA ASP A 166 -16.80 -3.81 -5.79
C ASP A 166 -17.53 -4.68 -4.75
N GLU A 167 -16.98 -4.86 -3.53
CA GLU A 167 -17.62 -5.70 -2.49
C GLU A 167 -18.98 -5.14 -2.00
N ASN A 168 -19.37 -3.92 -2.41
CA ASN A 168 -20.63 -3.28 -2.00
C ASN A 168 -21.76 -3.30 -3.05
N ILE A 169 -21.61 -3.97 -4.20
CA ILE A 169 -22.67 -4.05 -5.22
C ILE A 169 -23.61 -5.26 -5.00
N ASN A 170 -23.28 -6.19 -4.10
CA ASN A 170 -24.04 -7.45 -3.90
C ASN A 170 -24.62 -7.65 -2.47
N ASN A 171 -24.87 -6.60 -1.71
CA ASN A 171 -25.65 -6.67 -0.46
C ASN A 171 -26.92 -5.82 -0.54
#